data_AF-T5KEB7-F1
#
_entry.id   AF-T5KEB7-F1
#
_cell.length_a   1.000
_cell.length_b   1.000
_cell.length_c   1.000
_cell.angle_alpha   90.00
_cell.angle_beta   90.00
_cell.angle_gamma   90.00
#
_symmetry.space_group_name_H-M   'P 1'
#
loop_
_entity.id
_entity.type
_entity.pdbx_description
1 polymer ?
#
loop_
_entity_poly.entity_id
_entity_poly.type
_entity_poly.pdbx_seq_one_letter_code
_entity_poly.pdbx_strand_id
1 'polypeptide(L)'
;MTSARAGYVNPMGTGILFLIVGSIAIVAPEIFLIPLGELLALDARTTVQLSGLVFCFCAVSRAVLWILRRRIAGTACSRSGMVALGTAGPGMAAVADRGDLETMPIRARHEAAHAVVALAFGMTVHRVDILMRGNSGGQVHWSAPDSILRAPVDQMWARIVIGLAGMVVEHGDGIHDSGPDDDIRNAMLCAMKIICIGRRPQSYPTGELTVEGILTAASKEAERVLDRNAGIVERIQARLLEPDSLGLRGADLVEFDVGRV
;
A
#
# COMPACT_ATOMS: atom_id res chain seq x y z
N MET A 1 43.13 29.65 31.00
CA MET A 1 42.56 30.07 29.70
C MET A 1 41.40 29.14 29.37
N THR A 2 40.19 29.57 29.71
CA THR A 2 38.93 28.85 29.51
C THR A 2 38.34 29.26 28.16
N SER A 3 38.11 28.31 27.25
CA SER A 3 37.35 28.54 26.02
C SER A 3 36.08 27.68 26.09
N ALA A 4 34.95 28.38 26.23
CA ALA A 4 33.62 27.81 26.25
C ALA A 4 33.20 27.41 24.82
N ARG A 5 32.79 26.14 24.64
CA ARG A 5 32.05 25.72 23.44
C ARG A 5 30.58 26.08 23.61
N ALA A 6 30.14 27.11 22.89
CA ALA A 6 28.73 27.43 22.71
C ALA A 6 28.05 26.31 21.91
N GLY A 7 27.02 25.70 22.50
CA GLY A 7 26.16 24.74 21.82
C GLY A 7 25.33 25.44 20.75
N TYR A 8 25.44 24.98 19.51
CA TYR A 8 24.64 25.45 18.39
C TYR A 8 23.24 24.83 18.48
N VAL A 9 22.29 25.56 19.07
CA VAL A 9 20.87 25.16 19.07
C VAL A 9 20.28 25.57 17.73
N ASN A 10 19.79 24.58 16.97
CA ASN A 10 19.22 24.77 15.65
C ASN A 10 17.86 25.52 15.76
N PRO A 11 17.77 26.79 15.32
CA PRO A 11 16.62 27.66 15.63
C PRO A 11 15.34 27.30 14.84
N MET A 12 15.43 26.42 13.84
CA MET A 12 14.26 26.03 13.03
C MET A 12 13.46 24.84 13.59
N GLY A 13 14.06 24.02 14.45
CA GLY A 13 13.37 22.88 15.08
C GLY A 13 12.47 23.28 16.25
N THR A 14 12.89 24.29 17.00
CA THR A 14 12.13 24.84 18.13
C THR A 14 10.88 25.58 17.68
N GLY A 15 10.93 26.33 16.58
CA GLY A 15 9.77 27.10 16.09
C GLY A 15 8.55 26.24 15.70
N ILE A 16 8.78 25.06 15.11
CA ILE A 16 7.71 24.13 14.73
C ILE A 16 7.12 23.42 15.95
N LEU A 17 7.96 23.07 16.93
CA LEU A 17 7.51 22.48 18.19
C LEU A 17 6.66 23.47 18.99
N PHE A 18 7.04 24.75 19.05
CA PHE A 18 6.22 25.80 19.68
C PHE A 18 4.91 26.07 18.93
N LEU A 19 4.87 25.94 17.61
CA LEU A 19 3.62 26.02 16.84
C LEU A 19 2.68 24.84 17.13
N ILE A 20 3.20 23.62 17.24
CA ILE A 20 2.38 22.43 17.56
C ILE A 20 1.89 22.46 19.02
N VAL A 21 2.78 22.75 19.98
CA VAL A 21 2.42 22.84 21.40
C VAL A 21 1.51 24.04 21.66
N GLY A 22 1.76 25.18 21.00
CA GLY A 22 0.90 26.36 21.07
C GLY A 22 -0.50 26.12 20.48
N SER A 23 -0.60 25.37 19.38
CA SER A 23 -1.90 25.00 18.78
C SER A 23 -2.70 24.05 19.68
N ILE A 24 -2.02 23.09 20.34
CA ILE A 24 -2.66 22.19 21.31
C ILE A 24 -3.09 22.97 22.56
N ALA A 25 -2.29 23.92 23.05
CA ALA A 25 -2.61 24.73 24.22
C ALA A 25 -3.72 25.77 23.99
N ILE A 26 -3.91 26.24 22.75
CA ILE A 26 -4.98 27.19 22.39
C ILE A 26 -6.33 26.46 22.16
N VAL A 27 -6.31 25.22 21.67
CA VAL A 27 -7.53 24.47 21.33
C VAL A 27 -8.01 23.57 22.48
N ALA A 28 -7.11 23.11 23.36
CA ALA A 28 -7.45 22.18 24.44
C ALA A 28 -8.30 22.76 25.59
N PRO A 29 -8.15 24.02 26.06
CA PRO A 29 -8.89 24.46 27.24
C PRO A 29 -10.37 24.71 26.97
N GLU A 30 -10.77 25.05 25.74
CA GLU A 30 -12.18 25.29 25.43
C GLU A 30 -12.97 24.03 25.05
N ILE A 31 -12.32 22.99 24.52
CA ILE A 31 -13.02 21.74 24.15
C ILE A 31 -13.18 20.80 25.36
N PHE A 32 -12.30 20.87 26.36
CA PHE A 32 -12.36 19.99 27.54
C PHE A 32 -13.21 20.51 28.70
N LEU A 33 -13.72 21.76 28.61
CA LEU A 33 -14.56 22.36 29.65
C LEU A 33 -16.05 22.44 29.30
N ILE A 34 -16.47 21.95 28.14
CA ILE A 34 -17.90 21.92 27.77
C ILE A 34 -18.56 20.75 28.51
N PRO A 35 -19.48 21.01 29.47
CA PRO A 35 -20.20 19.94 30.13
C PRO A 35 -21.03 19.17 29.11
N LEU A 36 -21.10 17.83 29.27
CA LEU A 36 -21.75 16.90 28.33
C LEU A 36 -23.21 17.31 27.95
N GLY A 37 -23.89 18.06 28.82
CA GLY A 37 -25.23 18.59 28.58
C GLY A 37 -25.31 19.71 27.53
N GLU A 38 -24.26 20.52 27.36
CA GLU A 38 -24.20 21.57 26.34
C GLU A 38 -23.76 21.04 24.98
N LEU A 39 -23.00 19.95 24.95
CA LEU A 39 -22.59 19.27 23.73
C LEU A 39 -23.79 18.68 22.96
N LEU A 40 -24.86 18.32 23.68
CA LEU A 40 -26.12 17.81 23.13
C LEU A 40 -27.10 18.92 22.69
N ALA A 41 -26.82 20.18 23.06
CA ALA A 41 -27.63 21.34 22.71
C ALA A 41 -27.06 22.14 21.51
N LEU A 42 -25.97 21.68 20.91
CA LEU A 42 -25.36 22.32 19.74
C LEU A 42 -26.28 22.19 18.51
N ASP A 43 -26.70 23.34 17.97
CA ASP A 43 -27.43 23.39 16.70
C ASP A 43 -26.60 22.77 15.56
N ALA A 44 -27.27 22.20 14.56
CA ALA A 44 -26.67 21.48 13.44
C ALA A 44 -25.59 22.29 12.72
N ARG A 45 -25.71 23.62 12.72
CA ARG A 45 -24.72 24.54 12.14
C ARG A 45 -23.36 24.47 12.86
N THR A 46 -23.38 24.41 14.18
CA THR A 46 -22.18 24.35 15.04
C THR A 46 -21.50 22.99 14.95
N THR A 47 -22.28 21.90 14.88
CA THR A 47 -21.76 20.54 14.68
C THR A 47 -21.07 20.39 13.33
N VAL A 48 -21.63 20.98 12.26
CA VAL A 48 -21.00 20.99 10.93
C VAL A 48 -19.68 21.77 10.96
N GLN A 49 -19.63 22.92 11.61
CA GLN A 49 -18.41 23.73 11.73
C GLN A 49 -17.30 23.02 12.53
N LEU A 50 -17.66 22.36 13.64
CA LEU A 50 -16.71 21.57 14.45
C LEU A 50 -16.19 20.35 13.66
N SER A 51 -17.06 19.65 12.94
CA SER A 51 -16.65 18.53 12.09
C SER A 51 -15.71 18.96 10.95
N GLY A 52 -15.96 20.13 10.34
CA GLY A 52 -15.09 20.72 9.33
C GLY A 52 -13.72 21.11 9.87
N LEU A 53 -13.66 21.67 11.09
CA LEU A 53 -12.40 22.00 11.76
C LEU A 53 -11.58 20.75 12.10
N VAL A 54 -12.21 19.68 12.60
CA VAL A 54 -11.54 18.39 12.85
C VAL A 54 -11.01 17.80 11.55
N PHE A 55 -11.81 17.84 10.47
CA PHE A 55 -11.38 17.32 9.16
C PHE A 55 -10.20 18.10 8.58
N CYS A 56 -10.24 19.44 8.68
CA CYS A 56 -9.14 20.31 8.29
C CYS A 56 -7.88 20.04 9.13
N PHE A 57 -8.02 19.88 10.44
CA PHE A 57 -6.89 19.56 11.32
C PHE A 57 -6.27 18.21 10.94
N CYS A 58 -7.08 17.16 10.75
CA CYS A 58 -6.60 15.85 10.31
C CYS A 58 -5.91 15.92 8.94
N ALA A 59 -6.45 16.67 7.98
CA ALA A 59 -5.86 16.84 6.66
C ALA A 59 -4.50 17.55 6.74
N VAL A 60 -4.40 18.62 7.53
CA VAL A 60 -3.15 19.36 7.75
C VAL A 60 -2.13 18.49 8.50
N SER A 61 -2.53 17.77 9.54
CA SER A 61 -1.63 16.85 10.25
C SER A 61 -1.10 15.75 9.33
N ARG A 62 -1.93 15.18 8.45
CA ARG A 62 -1.49 14.19 7.45
C ARG A 62 -0.53 14.81 6.43
N ALA A 63 -0.82 16.02 5.95
CA ALA A 63 0.08 16.73 5.04
C ALA A 63 1.44 17.04 5.69
N VAL A 64 1.45 17.46 6.96
CA VAL A 64 2.67 17.72 7.74
C VAL A 64 3.44 16.42 7.97
N LEU A 65 2.78 15.34 8.38
CA LEU A 65 3.42 14.03 8.53
C LEU A 65 4.00 13.50 7.22
N TRP A 66 3.30 13.71 6.10
CA TRP A 66 3.79 13.37 4.77
C TRP A 66 5.04 14.18 4.39
N ILE A 67 5.04 15.49 4.62
CA ILE A 67 6.22 16.36 4.39
C ILE A 67 7.39 15.96 5.30
N LEU A 68 7.13 15.67 6.57
CA LEU A 68 8.16 15.24 7.52
C LEU A 68 8.76 13.89 7.13
N ARG A 69 7.94 12.90 6.76
CA ARG A 69 8.41 11.61 6.24
C ARG A 69 9.25 11.79 4.97
N ARG A 70 8.83 12.66 4.06
CA ARG A 70 9.57 12.98 2.83
C ARG A 70 10.88 13.69 3.10
N ARG A 71 10.94 14.54 4.13
CA ARG A 71 12.18 15.22 4.56
C ARG A 71 13.15 14.28 5.28
N ILE A 72 12.66 13.34 6.09
CA ILE A 72 13.50 12.30 6.73
C ILE A 72 14.10 11.37 5.67
N ALA A 73 13.32 11.01 4.64
CA ALA A 73 13.84 10.28 3.48
C ALA A 73 14.87 11.10 2.68
N GLY A 74 14.71 12.43 2.62
CA GLY A 74 15.67 13.35 1.97
C GLY A 74 16.94 13.64 2.78
N THR A 75 16.91 13.55 4.13
CA THR A 75 18.08 13.79 4.98
C THR A 75 18.88 12.53 5.32
N ALA A 76 18.32 11.33 5.10
CA ALA A 76 19.07 10.08 5.12
C ALA A 76 20.11 9.98 3.97
N CYS A 77 19.97 10.81 2.93
CA CYS A 77 20.93 10.96 1.84
C CYS A 77 21.75 12.27 1.94
N SER A 78 22.20 12.66 3.14
CA SER A 78 23.25 13.68 3.24
C SER A 78 24.01 13.63 4.57
N ARG A 79 24.65 12.49 4.84
CA ARG A 79 25.78 12.43 5.78
C ARG A 79 26.79 11.33 5.42
N SER A 80 27.22 11.32 4.15
CA SER A 80 28.54 10.78 3.79
C SER A 80 29.53 11.93 3.77
N GLY A 81 30.03 12.28 4.95
CA GLY A 81 31.15 13.19 5.14
C GLY A 81 32.35 12.40 5.62
N MET A 82 33.15 11.93 4.66
CA MET A 82 34.60 11.67 4.72
C MET A 82 35.18 11.43 6.14
N VAL A 83 35.27 10.16 6.53
CA VAL A 83 36.19 9.73 7.60
C VAL A 83 37.35 8.99 6.93
N ALA A 84 38.54 9.43 7.33
CA ALA A 84 39.83 9.03 6.78
C ALA A 84 40.05 7.50 6.78
N LEU A 85 40.83 7.10 5.78
CA LEU A 85 41.50 5.82 5.62
C LEU A 85 41.98 5.23 6.97
N GLY A 86 41.44 4.08 7.35
CA GLY A 86 41.82 3.36 8.57
C GLY A 86 41.08 2.03 8.75
N THR A 87 41.63 0.99 8.12
CA THR A 87 41.53 -0.45 8.45
C THR A 87 40.18 -1.05 8.88
N ALA A 88 39.55 -1.75 7.93
CA ALA A 88 38.83 -3.05 8.01
C ALA A 88 37.93 -3.41 9.21
N GLY A 89 36.66 -3.71 8.88
CA GLY A 89 35.79 -4.64 9.60
C GLY A 89 34.60 -5.08 8.72
N PRO A 90 34.48 -6.36 8.30
CA PRO A 90 33.38 -6.83 7.47
C PRO A 90 32.19 -7.18 8.37
N GLY A 91 31.24 -6.27 8.57
CA GLY A 91 30.12 -6.57 9.46
C GLY A 91 28.85 -5.73 9.32
N MET A 92 28.87 -4.61 8.59
CA MET A 92 27.73 -3.68 8.56
C MET A 92 27.01 -3.57 7.21
N ALA A 93 27.54 -4.17 6.14
CA ALA A 93 26.85 -4.27 4.84
C ALA A 93 25.92 -5.50 4.73
N ALA A 94 26.06 -6.49 5.62
CA ALA A 94 25.35 -7.78 5.52
C ALA A 94 23.97 -7.82 6.19
N VAL A 95 23.58 -6.77 6.92
CA VAL A 95 22.33 -6.76 7.71
C VAL A 95 21.15 -6.15 6.94
N ALA A 96 21.40 -5.20 6.03
CA ALA A 96 20.37 -4.66 5.15
C ALA A 96 19.99 -5.61 3.98
N ASP A 97 20.87 -6.55 3.65
CA ASP A 97 20.72 -7.50 2.54
C ASP A 97 19.94 -8.77 2.96
N ARG A 98 20.16 -9.28 4.19
CA ARG A 98 19.55 -10.54 4.63
C ARG A 98 18.02 -10.47 4.79
N GLY A 99 17.47 -9.35 5.26
CA GLY A 99 16.02 -9.17 5.41
C GLY A 99 15.26 -9.00 4.09
N ASP A 100 15.89 -8.42 3.07
CA ASP A 100 15.32 -8.35 1.72
C ASP A 100 15.36 -9.75 1.07
N LEU A 101 16.47 -10.47 1.19
CA LEU A 101 16.60 -11.85 0.70
C LEU A 101 15.60 -12.83 1.35
N GLU A 102 15.32 -12.69 2.66
CA GLU A 102 14.35 -13.54 3.36
C GLU A 102 12.89 -13.25 2.94
N THR A 103 12.60 -12.03 2.52
CA THR A 103 11.24 -11.62 2.08
C THR A 103 11.06 -11.71 0.56
N MET A 104 12.15 -11.83 -0.21
CA MET A 104 12.12 -12.00 -1.67
C MET A 104 11.23 -13.16 -2.14
N PRO A 105 11.28 -14.38 -1.54
CA PRO A 105 10.39 -15.47 -1.92
C PRO A 105 8.91 -15.17 -1.70
N ILE A 106 8.57 -14.49 -0.60
CA ILE A 106 7.20 -14.07 -0.26
C ILE A 106 6.71 -13.09 -1.32
N ARG A 107 7.50 -12.05 -1.57
CA ARG A 107 7.23 -11.03 -2.58
C ARG A 107 7.11 -11.61 -4.00
N ALA A 108 7.98 -12.55 -4.38
CA ALA A 108 7.89 -13.21 -5.68
C ALA A 108 6.58 -13.98 -5.84
N ARG A 109 6.12 -14.63 -4.77
CA ARG A 109 4.83 -15.32 -4.74
C ARG A 109 3.66 -14.36 -4.79
N HIS A 110 3.76 -13.24 -4.08
CA HIS A 110 2.79 -12.14 -4.07
C HIS A 110 2.57 -11.59 -5.49
N GLU A 111 3.65 -11.23 -6.19
CA GLU A 111 3.58 -10.71 -7.56
C GLU A 111 3.15 -11.78 -8.56
N ALA A 112 3.55 -13.03 -8.37
CA ALA A 112 3.08 -14.16 -9.17
C ALA A 112 1.56 -14.35 -9.04
N ALA A 113 1.01 -14.22 -7.83
CA ALA A 113 -0.43 -14.32 -7.59
C ALA A 113 -1.22 -13.24 -8.35
N HIS A 114 -0.78 -11.98 -8.31
CA HIS A 114 -1.37 -10.91 -9.11
C HIS A 114 -1.35 -11.23 -10.61
N ALA A 115 -0.21 -11.71 -11.12
CA ALA A 115 -0.06 -12.04 -12.53
C ALA A 115 -1.01 -13.16 -12.97
N VAL A 116 -1.08 -14.25 -12.19
CA VAL A 116 -1.95 -15.40 -12.48
C VAL A 116 -3.41 -15.00 -12.45
N VAL A 117 -3.86 -14.27 -11.43
CA VAL A 117 -5.25 -13.82 -11.37
C VAL A 117 -5.56 -12.85 -12.51
N ALA A 118 -4.65 -11.96 -12.87
CA ALA A 118 -4.85 -11.07 -14.02
C ALA A 118 -5.01 -11.84 -15.34
N LEU A 119 -4.14 -12.83 -15.60
CA LEU A 119 -4.23 -13.70 -16.78
C LEU A 119 -5.54 -14.49 -16.80
N ALA A 120 -5.99 -15.02 -15.66
CA ALA A 120 -7.24 -15.76 -15.53
C ALA A 120 -8.47 -14.91 -15.90
N PHE A 121 -8.45 -13.62 -15.54
CA PHE A 121 -9.50 -12.66 -15.94
C PHE A 121 -9.41 -12.23 -17.41
N GLY A 122 -8.43 -12.72 -18.16
CA GLY A 122 -8.18 -12.38 -19.56
C GLY A 122 -7.50 -11.02 -19.74
N MET A 123 -6.82 -10.51 -18.71
CA MET A 123 -6.00 -9.31 -18.82
C MET A 123 -4.72 -9.61 -19.60
N THR A 124 -4.17 -8.59 -20.26
CA THR A 124 -2.83 -8.67 -20.81
C THR A 124 -1.84 -8.24 -19.74
N VAL A 125 -0.96 -9.14 -19.31
CA VAL A 125 0.13 -8.81 -18.38
C VAL A 125 1.37 -8.44 -19.18
N HIS A 126 1.86 -7.22 -19.00
CA HIS A 126 3.00 -6.66 -19.73
C HIS A 126 4.31 -6.92 -18.99
N ARG A 127 4.27 -6.91 -17.66
CA ARG A 127 5.44 -7.07 -16.79
C ARG A 127 5.06 -7.60 -15.41
N VAL A 128 5.92 -8.44 -14.85
CA VAL A 128 5.91 -8.88 -13.44
C VAL A 128 7.34 -8.79 -12.94
N ASP A 129 7.60 -8.10 -11.84
CA ASP A 129 8.94 -8.03 -11.25
C ASP A 129 8.92 -7.85 -9.73
N ILE A 130 10.03 -8.19 -9.07
CA ILE A 130 10.23 -8.06 -7.62
C ILE A 130 11.27 -6.99 -7.26
N LEU A 131 11.51 -6.05 -8.17
CA LEU A 131 12.56 -5.06 -8.04
C LEU A 131 12.08 -3.91 -7.15
N MET A 132 12.85 -3.64 -6.08
CA MET A 132 12.58 -2.52 -5.18
C MET A 132 12.56 -1.17 -5.94
N ARG A 133 11.42 -0.47 -5.89
CA ARG A 133 11.26 0.89 -6.43
C ARG A 133 10.70 1.81 -5.35
N GLY A 134 11.58 2.58 -4.71
CA GLY A 134 11.17 3.41 -3.57
C GLY A 134 10.68 2.53 -2.43
N ASN A 135 9.38 2.64 -2.09
CA ASN A 135 8.74 1.84 -1.04
C ASN A 135 7.97 0.62 -1.58
N SER A 136 7.99 0.35 -2.89
CA SER A 136 7.33 -0.81 -3.50
C SER A 136 8.32 -1.96 -3.66
N GLY A 137 7.90 -3.14 -3.21
CA GLY A 137 8.66 -4.39 -3.26
C GLY A 137 8.75 -4.98 -4.65
N GLY A 138 7.64 -5.00 -5.36
CA GLY A 138 7.50 -5.52 -6.72
C GLY A 138 6.33 -4.84 -7.43
N GLN A 139 6.07 -5.26 -8.65
CA GLN A 139 4.95 -4.75 -9.43
C GLN A 139 4.51 -5.69 -10.54
N VAL A 140 3.20 -5.83 -10.71
CA VAL A 140 2.56 -6.30 -11.94
C VAL A 140 2.00 -5.14 -12.75
N HIS A 141 2.40 -5.03 -14.01
CA HIS A 141 1.80 -4.13 -14.99
C HIS A 141 0.92 -4.91 -15.95
N TRP A 142 -0.35 -4.55 -16.03
CA TRP A 142 -1.34 -5.22 -16.87
C TRP A 142 -2.36 -4.22 -17.43
N SER A 143 -3.04 -4.61 -18.50
CA SER A 143 -4.15 -3.85 -19.09
C SER A 143 -5.35 -4.74 -19.34
N ALA A 144 -6.54 -4.16 -19.24
CA ALA A 144 -7.75 -4.82 -19.71
C ALA A 144 -7.72 -4.98 -21.23
N PRO A 145 -8.32 -6.04 -21.78
CA PRO A 145 -8.43 -6.17 -23.23
C PRO A 145 -9.21 -4.99 -23.81
N ASP A 146 -8.77 -4.51 -24.98
CA ASP A 146 -9.36 -3.38 -25.72
C ASP A 146 -10.82 -3.61 -26.15
N SER A 147 -11.39 -4.78 -25.88
CA SER A 147 -12.80 -5.02 -26.12
C SER A 147 -13.63 -3.98 -25.38
N ILE A 148 -14.26 -3.10 -26.15
CA ILE A 148 -15.23 -2.05 -25.77
C ILE A 148 -16.43 -2.59 -24.94
N LEU A 149 -16.43 -3.88 -24.59
CA LEU A 149 -17.59 -4.67 -24.19
C LEU A 149 -17.61 -5.15 -22.72
N ARG A 150 -16.61 -4.88 -21.87
CA ARG A 150 -16.75 -5.15 -20.43
C ARG A 150 -17.35 -3.96 -19.70
N ALA A 151 -18.48 -4.16 -19.02
CA ALA A 151 -19.10 -3.09 -18.25
C ALA A 151 -18.11 -2.56 -17.21
N PRO A 152 -18.11 -1.24 -16.90
CA PRO A 152 -17.17 -0.67 -15.94
C PRO A 152 -17.12 -1.41 -14.59
N VAL A 153 -18.26 -1.94 -14.13
CA VAL A 153 -18.36 -2.73 -12.89
C VAL A 153 -17.64 -4.08 -12.97
N ASP A 154 -17.60 -4.73 -14.13
CA ASP A 154 -16.87 -5.99 -14.33
C ASP A 154 -15.36 -5.76 -14.33
N GLN A 155 -14.93 -4.62 -14.88
CA GLN A 155 -13.52 -4.23 -14.82
C GLN A 155 -13.09 -3.85 -13.40
N MET A 156 -13.97 -3.20 -12.63
CA MET A 156 -13.73 -2.92 -11.21
C MET A 156 -13.68 -4.20 -10.40
N TRP A 157 -14.57 -5.16 -10.67
CA TRP A 157 -14.55 -6.47 -10.04
C TRP A 157 -13.22 -7.18 -10.26
N ALA A 158 -12.78 -7.29 -11.52
CA ALA A 158 -11.49 -7.89 -11.85
C ALA A 158 -10.32 -7.18 -11.12
N ARG A 159 -10.33 -5.85 -11.05
CA ARG A 159 -9.32 -5.07 -10.30
C ARG A 159 -9.27 -5.44 -8.82
N ILE A 160 -10.43 -5.65 -8.19
CA ILE A 160 -10.51 -6.03 -6.77
C ILE A 160 -9.93 -7.43 -6.59
N VAL A 161 -10.37 -8.40 -7.39
CA VAL A 161 -9.89 -9.79 -7.28
C VAL A 161 -8.39 -9.88 -7.54
N ILE A 162 -7.89 -9.19 -8.57
CA ILE A 162 -6.45 -9.10 -8.85
C ILE A 162 -5.72 -8.45 -7.67
N GLY A 163 -6.18 -7.30 -7.18
CA GLY A 163 -5.52 -6.59 -6.08
C GLY A 163 -5.48 -7.36 -4.76
N LEU A 164 -6.43 -8.26 -4.51
CA LEU A 164 -6.41 -9.08 -3.29
C LEU A 164 -5.59 -10.37 -3.43
N ALA A 165 -5.13 -10.72 -4.64
CA ALA A 165 -4.47 -11.99 -4.91
C ALA A 165 -3.19 -12.22 -4.10
N GLY A 166 -2.32 -11.19 -3.99
CA GLY A 166 -1.07 -11.28 -3.24
C GLY A 166 -1.30 -11.60 -1.75
N MET A 167 -2.20 -10.86 -1.11
CA MET A 167 -2.55 -11.10 0.29
C MET A 167 -3.26 -12.45 0.51
N VAL A 168 -4.08 -12.90 -0.45
CA VAL A 168 -4.74 -14.21 -0.38
C VAL A 168 -3.72 -15.35 -0.41
N VAL A 169 -2.70 -15.29 -1.27
CA VAL A 169 -1.67 -16.34 -1.30
C VAL A 169 -0.82 -16.32 -0.02
N GLU A 170 -0.48 -15.14 0.49
CA GLU A 170 0.26 -14.98 1.75
C GLU A 170 -0.49 -15.54 2.95
N HIS A 171 -1.79 -15.25 3.06
CA HIS A 171 -2.64 -15.84 4.11
C HIS A 171 -2.68 -17.37 4.02
N GLY A 172 -2.76 -17.93 2.81
CA GLY A 172 -2.70 -19.38 2.58
C GLY A 172 -1.39 -20.00 3.06
N ASP A 173 -0.29 -19.27 2.97
CA ASP A 173 1.03 -19.66 3.47
C ASP A 173 1.24 -19.33 4.98
N GLY A 174 0.21 -18.82 5.67
CA GLY A 174 0.25 -18.47 7.09
C GLY A 174 0.92 -17.12 7.39
N ILE A 175 1.21 -16.31 6.37
CA ILE A 175 1.83 -15.00 6.48
C ILE A 175 0.73 -13.96 6.68
N HIS A 176 0.79 -13.22 7.80
CA HIS A 176 -0.21 -12.24 8.19
C HIS A 176 0.46 -10.91 8.53
N ASP A 177 0.85 -10.15 7.50
CA ASP A 177 1.37 -8.81 7.64
C ASP A 177 0.26 -7.75 7.41
N SER A 178 0.62 -6.46 7.34
CA SER A 178 -0.36 -5.40 7.09
C SER A 178 -0.90 -5.36 5.66
N GLY A 179 -0.41 -6.24 4.77
CA GLY A 179 -0.62 -6.21 3.33
C GLY A 179 0.01 -4.98 2.67
N PRO A 180 0.07 -4.95 1.33
CA PRO A 180 0.46 -3.74 0.60
C PRO A 180 -0.67 -2.69 0.71
N ASP A 181 -0.33 -1.54 1.30
CA ASP A 181 -1.26 -0.41 1.49
C ASP A 181 -1.98 0.03 0.19
N ASP A 182 -1.33 -0.15 -0.96
CA ASP A 182 -1.85 0.29 -2.26
C ASP A 182 -2.89 -0.67 -2.82
N ASP A 183 -2.75 -1.98 -2.62
CA ASP A 183 -3.69 -2.98 -3.11
C ASP A 183 -5.02 -2.92 -2.37
N ILE A 184 -4.97 -2.85 -1.03
CA ILE A 184 -6.16 -2.68 -0.20
C ILE A 184 -6.86 -1.37 -0.56
N ARG A 185 -6.11 -0.28 -0.71
CA ARG A 185 -6.69 1.03 -1.09
C ARG A 185 -7.39 0.98 -2.44
N ASN A 186 -6.77 0.36 -3.44
CA ASN A 186 -7.33 0.22 -4.78
C ASN A 186 -8.58 -0.68 -4.78
N ALA A 187 -8.55 -1.79 -4.03
CA ALA A 187 -9.67 -2.69 -3.86
C ALA A 187 -10.86 -1.97 -3.19
N MET A 188 -10.63 -1.27 -2.09
CA MET A 188 -11.66 -0.47 -1.40
C MET A 188 -12.26 0.61 -2.32
N LEU A 189 -11.42 1.34 -3.07
CA LEU A 189 -11.90 2.36 -3.99
C LEU A 189 -12.78 1.77 -5.11
N CYS A 190 -12.41 0.62 -5.66
CA CYS A 190 -13.22 -0.06 -6.67
C CYS A 190 -14.53 -0.59 -6.09
N ALA A 191 -14.52 -1.15 -4.87
CA ALA A 191 -15.72 -1.62 -4.20
C ALA A 191 -16.72 -0.48 -3.97
N MET A 192 -16.25 0.66 -3.46
CA MET A 192 -17.09 1.85 -3.28
C MET A 192 -17.67 2.35 -4.61
N LYS A 193 -16.90 2.33 -5.70
CA LYS A 193 -17.40 2.70 -7.03
C LYS A 193 -18.50 1.75 -7.52
N ILE A 194 -18.36 0.44 -7.34
CA ILE A 194 -19.40 -0.54 -7.68
C ILE A 194 -20.70 -0.24 -6.92
N ILE A 195 -20.60 0.05 -5.62
CA ILE A 195 -21.74 0.41 -4.77
C ILE A 195 -22.41 1.69 -5.28
N CYS A 196 -21.64 2.74 -5.55
CA CYS A 196 -22.18 4.00 -6.06
C CYS A 196 -22.82 3.88 -7.46
N ILE A 197 -22.28 3.01 -8.32
CA ILE A 197 -22.88 2.72 -9.63
C ILE A 197 -24.21 1.95 -9.47
N GLY A 198 -24.38 1.20 -8.38
CA GLY A 198 -25.61 0.44 -8.10
C GLY A 198 -25.83 -0.74 -9.04
N ARG A 199 -24.80 -1.16 -9.79
CA ARG A 199 -24.85 -2.32 -10.68
C ARG A 199 -23.91 -3.42 -10.20
N ARG A 200 -24.42 -4.64 -10.25
CA ARG A 200 -23.66 -5.83 -9.90
C ARG A 200 -22.72 -6.25 -11.05
N PRO A 201 -21.45 -6.58 -10.76
CA PRO A 201 -20.60 -7.29 -11.72
C PRO A 201 -21.21 -8.64 -12.08
N GLN A 202 -21.08 -9.08 -13.33
CA GLN A 202 -21.69 -10.33 -13.81
C GLN A 202 -21.19 -11.57 -13.05
N SER A 203 -19.90 -11.58 -12.72
CA SER A 203 -19.23 -12.68 -12.01
C SER A 203 -19.21 -12.52 -10.49
N TYR A 204 -19.84 -11.47 -9.94
CA TYR A 204 -19.97 -11.33 -8.48
C TYR A 204 -21.11 -12.23 -7.98
N PRO A 205 -20.85 -13.15 -7.02
CA PRO A 205 -21.88 -14.03 -6.49
C PRO A 205 -23.05 -13.24 -5.86
N THR A 206 -24.19 -13.91 -5.70
CA THR A 206 -25.38 -13.31 -5.06
C THR A 206 -25.10 -12.99 -3.59
N GLY A 207 -24.65 -11.78 -3.28
CA GLY A 207 -24.57 -11.19 -1.93
C GLY A 207 -24.95 -9.70 -1.89
N GLU A 208 -24.96 -9.06 -0.72
CA GLU A 208 -25.22 -7.61 -0.63
C GLU A 208 -24.10 -6.81 -1.31
N LEU A 209 -24.43 -5.63 -1.84
CA LEU A 209 -23.43 -4.69 -2.36
C LEU A 209 -22.93 -3.80 -1.22
N THR A 210 -22.21 -4.43 -0.29
CA THR A 210 -21.45 -3.76 0.78
C THR A 210 -19.96 -3.89 0.51
N VAL A 211 -19.14 -3.01 1.11
CA VAL A 211 -17.68 -3.09 0.94
C VAL A 211 -17.18 -4.44 1.46
N GLU A 212 -17.62 -4.86 2.64
CA GLU A 212 -17.29 -6.15 3.23
C GLU A 212 -17.69 -7.31 2.31
N GLY A 213 -18.95 -7.36 1.85
CA GLY A 213 -19.43 -8.44 0.98
C GLY A 213 -18.65 -8.55 -0.33
N ILE A 214 -18.32 -7.41 -0.94
CA ILE A 214 -17.53 -7.36 -2.16
C ILE A 214 -16.11 -7.86 -1.93
N LEU A 215 -15.42 -7.39 -0.88
CA LEU A 215 -14.05 -7.80 -0.58
C LEU A 215 -13.98 -9.28 -0.20
N THR A 216 -14.89 -9.77 0.64
CA THR A 216 -14.95 -11.20 1.02
C THR A 216 -15.18 -12.09 -0.19
N ALA A 217 -16.10 -11.74 -1.08
CA ALA A 217 -16.33 -12.53 -2.29
C ALA A 217 -15.12 -12.48 -3.23
N ALA A 218 -14.46 -11.32 -3.34
CA ALA A 218 -13.30 -11.18 -4.20
C ALA A 218 -12.10 -11.98 -3.69
N SER A 219 -11.86 -12.01 -2.38
CA SER A 219 -10.85 -12.88 -1.77
C SER A 219 -11.11 -14.36 -2.06
N LYS A 220 -12.36 -14.82 -1.90
CA LYS A 220 -12.73 -16.22 -2.23
C LYS A 220 -12.56 -16.54 -3.71
N GLU A 221 -12.85 -15.59 -4.59
CA GLU A 221 -12.66 -15.78 -6.02
C GLU A 221 -11.16 -15.82 -6.37
N ALA A 222 -10.34 -14.98 -5.75
CA ALA A 222 -8.89 -15.03 -5.90
C ALA A 222 -8.33 -16.37 -5.41
N GLU A 223 -8.74 -16.84 -4.24
CA GLU A 223 -8.38 -18.14 -3.66
C GLU A 223 -8.70 -19.28 -4.64
N ARG A 224 -9.94 -19.33 -5.14
CA ARG A 224 -10.37 -20.33 -6.13
C ARG A 224 -9.56 -20.31 -7.43
N VAL A 225 -9.13 -19.13 -7.87
CA VAL A 225 -8.27 -18.98 -9.05
C VAL A 225 -6.85 -19.45 -8.76
N LEU A 226 -6.29 -19.06 -7.62
CA LEU A 226 -4.94 -19.41 -7.20
C LEU A 226 -4.81 -20.92 -6.97
N ASP A 227 -5.77 -21.55 -6.30
CA ASP A 227 -5.79 -23.01 -6.06
C ASP A 227 -5.74 -23.81 -7.37
N ARG A 228 -6.56 -23.40 -8.36
CA ARG A 228 -6.58 -24.07 -9.68
C ARG A 228 -5.31 -23.86 -10.48
N ASN A 229 -4.52 -22.83 -10.16
CA ASN A 229 -3.33 -22.44 -10.90
C ASN A 229 -2.08 -22.46 -10.01
N ALA A 230 -2.08 -23.21 -8.90
CA ALA A 230 -1.00 -23.20 -7.90
C ALA A 230 0.37 -23.53 -8.53
N GLY A 231 0.41 -24.53 -9.41
CA GLY A 231 1.64 -24.88 -10.14
C GLY A 231 2.13 -23.77 -11.09
N ILE A 232 1.25 -22.92 -11.61
CA ILE A 232 1.65 -21.76 -12.43
C ILE A 232 2.22 -20.65 -11.53
N VAL A 233 1.59 -20.39 -10.37
CA VAL A 233 2.12 -19.44 -9.38
C VAL A 233 3.54 -19.83 -8.99
N GLU A 234 3.78 -21.11 -8.68
CA GLU A 234 5.10 -21.63 -8.32
C GLU A 234 6.12 -21.47 -9.45
N ARG A 235 5.73 -21.75 -10.70
CA ARG A 235 6.64 -21.57 -11.85
C ARG A 235 7.00 -20.09 -12.07
N ILE A 236 6.03 -19.18 -12.00
CA ILE A 236 6.29 -17.74 -12.13
C ILE A 236 7.18 -17.26 -10.98
N GLN A 237 6.88 -17.68 -9.74
CA GLN A 237 7.70 -17.38 -8.57
C GLN A 237 9.15 -17.85 -8.76
N ALA A 238 9.35 -19.10 -9.20
CA ALA A 238 10.69 -19.66 -9.44
C ALA A 238 11.46 -18.85 -10.49
N ARG A 239 10.80 -18.46 -11.59
CA ARG A 239 11.38 -17.60 -12.63
C ARG A 239 11.76 -16.20 -12.11
N LEU A 240 10.95 -15.62 -11.22
CA LEU A 240 11.24 -14.33 -10.60
C LEU A 240 12.43 -14.39 -9.64
N LEU A 241 12.68 -15.54 -9.03
CA LEU A 241 13.79 -15.77 -8.09
C LEU A 241 15.10 -16.20 -8.77
N GLU A 242 15.13 -16.36 -10.10
CA GLU A 242 16.38 -16.64 -10.81
C GLU A 242 17.40 -15.52 -10.55
N PRO A 243 18.70 -15.84 -10.33
CA PRO A 243 19.71 -14.84 -9.92
C PRO A 243 19.84 -13.64 -10.86
N ASP A 244 19.61 -13.85 -12.16
CA ASP A 244 19.73 -12.82 -13.20
C ASP A 244 18.37 -12.27 -13.65
N SER A 245 17.29 -12.54 -12.90
CA SER A 245 15.95 -12.10 -13.25
C SER A 245 15.80 -10.58 -13.12
N LEU A 246 15.34 -9.94 -14.21
CA LEU A 246 14.94 -8.53 -14.24
C LEU A 246 13.40 -8.38 -14.21
N GLY A 247 12.71 -9.46 -13.86
CA GLY A 247 11.28 -9.64 -14.04
C GLY A 247 10.93 -10.29 -15.38
N LEU A 248 9.68 -10.75 -15.47
CA LEU A 248 9.09 -11.34 -16.66
C LEU A 248 8.35 -10.28 -17.46
N ARG A 249 8.47 -10.35 -18.79
CA ARG A 249 7.74 -9.52 -19.74
C ARG A 249 6.57 -10.30 -20.33
N GLY A 250 5.64 -9.60 -20.98
CA GLY A 250 4.46 -10.23 -21.57
C GLY A 250 4.77 -11.42 -22.49
N ALA A 251 5.87 -11.38 -23.25
CA ALA A 251 6.30 -12.51 -24.08
C ALA A 251 6.69 -13.75 -23.26
N ASP A 252 7.31 -13.56 -22.10
CA ASP A 252 7.69 -14.63 -21.18
C ASP A 252 6.47 -15.23 -20.46
N LEU A 253 5.34 -14.53 -20.49
CA LEU A 253 4.11 -14.95 -19.82
C LEU A 253 3.18 -15.77 -20.72
N VAL A 254 3.41 -15.79 -22.03
CA VAL A 254 2.60 -16.53 -23.01
C VAL A 254 2.68 -18.05 -22.79
N GLU A 255 3.76 -18.55 -22.21
CA GLU A 255 3.94 -19.98 -21.92
C GLU A 255 3.11 -20.49 -20.73
N PHE A 256 2.46 -19.61 -19.98
CA PHE A 256 1.61 -19.99 -18.85
C PHE A 256 0.16 -20.09 -19.31
N ASP A 257 -0.32 -21.32 -19.51
CA ASP A 257 -1.71 -21.61 -19.83
C ASP A 257 -2.59 -21.45 -18.57
N VAL A 258 -2.91 -20.20 -18.24
CA VAL A 258 -3.81 -19.87 -17.13
C VAL A 258 -5.26 -20.04 -17.59
N GLY A 259 -5.97 -20.98 -16.98
CA GLY A 259 -7.39 -21.21 -17.26
C GLY A 259 -8.25 -19.97 -16.99
N ARG A 260 -9.05 -19.55 -17.97
CA ARG A 260 -9.93 -18.37 -17.83
C ARG A 260 -11.08 -18.60 -16.86
N VAL A 261 -11.49 -17.53 -16.17
CA VAL A 261 -12.67 -17.50 -15.30
C VAL A 261 -13.91 -16.90 -15.96
#